data_AF-A0A4P2QMQ9-F1
#
_entry.id   AF-A0A4P2QMQ9-F1
#
_cell.length_a   1.000
_cell.length_b   1.000
_cell.length_c   1.000
_cell.angle_alpha   90.00
_cell.angle_beta   90.00
_cell.angle_gamma   90.00
#
_symmetry.space_group_name_H-M   'P 1'
#
loop_
_entity.id
_entity.type
_entity.pdbx_description
1 polymer ?
#
loop_
_entity_poly.entity_id
_entity_poly.type
_entity_poly.pdbx_seq_one_letter_code
_entity_poly.pdbx_strand_id
1 'polypeptide(L)'
;MLSNAARFLMVSAAASLVALGSAPAEACQEIADEALDLAAAQTPLASGAALFTLIQKNVWGYSSSDLGVLWGSPSPSSAVYYDNAVDLIDVIGTAAGDDFTPITNIANIAAGDVLVIDATGTYSGHTAIVTGAPQQINALNPKIGTDTQWALPIVDSTTSVHGCSTIFADDRFTASAPGSCTGTFRGGVGTAFMRIYADATTGALTGHTWSVTSGGTFYAQSGTTYPVRSFVIARQQSCPLL
;
A
#
# COMPACT_ATOMS: atom_id res chain seq x y z
N MET A 1 28.03 -24.91 -72.79
CA MET A 1 27.27 -25.97 -72.09
C MET A 1 27.28 -25.66 -70.60
N LEU A 2 26.09 -25.47 -70.02
CA LEU A 2 25.65 -25.74 -68.61
C LEU A 2 26.64 -25.36 -67.47
N SER A 3 26.47 -24.26 -66.73
CA SER A 3 25.49 -23.91 -65.67
C SER A 3 25.84 -24.39 -64.24
N ASN A 4 25.41 -23.57 -63.28
CA ASN A 4 25.20 -23.76 -61.83
C ASN A 4 26.28 -23.12 -60.93
N ALA A 5 26.08 -21.95 -60.31
CA ALA A 5 25.06 -21.49 -59.33
C ALA A 5 25.35 -21.90 -57.88
N ALA A 6 25.70 -20.92 -57.04
CA ALA A 6 25.46 -20.83 -55.59
C ALA A 6 25.79 -19.38 -55.17
N ARG A 7 24.85 -18.42 -55.13
CA ARG A 7 23.83 -18.11 -54.09
C ARG A 7 24.39 -17.90 -52.66
N PHE A 8 24.51 -16.62 -52.30
CA PHE A 8 24.04 -15.91 -51.10
C PHE A 8 24.24 -16.52 -49.71
N LEU A 9 24.86 -15.73 -48.82
CA LEU A 9 24.41 -15.50 -47.44
C LEU A 9 24.99 -14.17 -46.93
N MET A 10 24.20 -13.09 -47.07
CA MET A 10 24.35 -11.92 -46.19
C MET A 10 23.68 -12.29 -44.86
N VAL A 11 24.48 -12.39 -43.80
CA VAL A 11 23.96 -12.50 -42.43
C VAL A 11 23.81 -11.07 -41.91
N SER A 12 22.57 -10.60 -41.84
CA SER A 12 22.23 -9.37 -41.13
C SER A 12 22.04 -9.74 -39.65
N ALA A 13 22.97 -9.31 -38.79
CA ALA A 13 22.81 -9.43 -37.35
C ALA A 13 21.89 -8.32 -36.85
N ALA A 14 20.60 -8.63 -36.68
CA ALA A 14 19.69 -7.79 -35.93
C ALA A 14 19.95 -8.01 -34.43
N ALA A 15 20.67 -7.09 -33.80
CA ALA A 15 20.74 -7.01 -32.35
C ALA A 15 19.38 -6.53 -31.83
N SER A 16 18.59 -7.46 -31.28
CA SER A 16 17.37 -7.12 -30.55
C SER A 16 17.77 -6.53 -29.20
N LEU A 17 17.70 -5.21 -29.09
CA LEU A 17 17.86 -4.49 -27.83
C LEU A 17 16.58 -4.74 -27.01
N VAL A 18 16.57 -5.81 -26.22
CA VAL A 18 15.57 -5.97 -25.16
C VAL A 18 15.83 -4.85 -24.17
N ALA A 19 14.99 -3.82 -24.21
CA ALA A 19 14.93 -2.81 -23.16
C ALA A 19 14.51 -3.52 -21.87
N LEU A 20 15.48 -3.91 -21.06
CA LEU A 20 15.28 -4.18 -19.64
C LEU A 20 14.91 -2.85 -19.00
N GLY A 21 13.65 -2.44 -19.15
CA GLY A 21 13.07 -1.45 -18.25
C GLY A 21 13.26 -2.00 -16.83
N SER A 22 13.71 -1.16 -15.91
CA SER A 22 13.74 -1.50 -14.49
C SER A 22 12.35 -2.01 -14.11
N ALA A 23 12.24 -3.30 -13.83
CA ALA A 23 11.03 -3.84 -13.22
C ALA A 23 10.77 -3.00 -11.96
N PRO A 24 9.52 -2.55 -11.72
CA PRO A 24 9.19 -1.94 -10.45
C PRO A 24 9.63 -2.92 -9.36
N ALA A 25 10.25 -2.41 -8.28
CA ALA A 25 10.65 -3.26 -7.18
C ALA A 25 9.38 -3.88 -6.57
N GLU A 26 9.07 -5.13 -6.91
CA GLU A 26 7.95 -5.87 -6.31
C GLU A 26 8.28 -6.14 -4.84
N ALA A 27 7.34 -5.78 -3.96
CA ALA A 27 7.52 -5.81 -2.52
C ALA A 27 6.67 -6.93 -1.94
N CYS A 28 7.13 -8.18 -1.93
CA CYS A 28 6.33 -9.33 -1.48
C CYS A 28 4.93 -9.33 -2.12
N GLN A 29 4.87 -9.52 -3.45
CA GLN A 29 3.63 -9.47 -4.23
C GLN A 29 2.54 -10.38 -3.63
N GLU A 30 2.92 -11.46 -2.96
CA GLU A 30 2.04 -12.39 -2.25
C GLU A 30 1.16 -11.71 -1.19
N ILE A 31 1.65 -10.65 -0.53
CA ILE A 31 0.87 -9.88 0.45
C ILE A 31 -0.27 -9.15 -0.25
N ALA A 32 0.01 -8.52 -1.40
CA ALA A 32 -1.00 -7.81 -2.18
C ALA A 32 -2.01 -8.78 -2.79
N ASP A 33 -1.53 -9.91 -3.31
CA ASP A 33 -2.38 -10.94 -3.92
C ASP A 33 -3.35 -11.53 -2.90
N GLU A 34 -2.86 -11.93 -1.71
CA GLU A 34 -3.72 -12.42 -0.63
C GLU A 34 -4.72 -11.35 -0.16
N ALA A 35 -4.29 -10.08 -0.07
CA ALA A 35 -5.20 -9.00 0.30
C ALA A 35 -6.33 -8.84 -0.74
N LEU A 36 -6.00 -8.90 -2.03
CA LEU A 36 -6.96 -8.83 -3.12
C LEU A 36 -7.92 -10.04 -3.12
N ASP A 37 -7.42 -11.23 -2.83
CA ASP A 37 -8.23 -12.44 -2.71
C ASP A 37 -9.22 -12.35 -1.53
N LEU A 38 -8.77 -11.85 -0.38
CA LEU A 38 -9.63 -11.58 0.78
C LEU A 38 -10.69 -10.50 0.50
N ALA A 39 -10.34 -9.47 -0.27
CA ALA A 39 -11.28 -8.44 -0.72
C ALA A 39 -12.34 -9.03 -1.67
N ALA A 40 -11.92 -9.83 -2.65
CA ALA A 40 -12.82 -10.52 -3.57
C ALA A 40 -13.76 -11.50 -2.83
N ALA A 41 -13.26 -12.16 -1.80
CA ALA A 41 -14.03 -13.04 -0.92
C ALA A 41 -14.94 -12.29 0.07
N GLN A 42 -14.82 -10.96 0.16
CA GLN A 42 -15.55 -10.11 1.12
C GLN A 42 -15.41 -10.59 2.57
N THR A 43 -14.18 -10.94 2.96
CA THR A 43 -13.91 -11.52 4.27
C THR A 43 -14.42 -10.60 5.40
N PRO A 44 -15.21 -11.12 6.37
CA PRO A 44 -15.82 -10.30 7.41
C PRO A 44 -14.82 -10.01 8.53
N LEU A 45 -13.99 -8.99 8.34
CA LEU A 45 -13.08 -8.45 9.36
C LEU A 45 -13.54 -7.06 9.82
N ALA A 46 -13.12 -6.68 11.03
CA ALA A 46 -13.53 -5.42 11.65
C ALA A 46 -12.42 -4.36 11.68
N SER A 47 -11.17 -4.71 11.33
CA SER A 47 -10.05 -3.77 11.34
C SER A 47 -8.93 -4.15 10.38
N GLY A 48 -8.21 -3.14 9.89
CA GLY A 48 -7.05 -3.31 9.02
C GLY A 48 -5.92 -4.12 9.65
N ALA A 49 -5.68 -3.97 10.96
CA ALA A 49 -4.66 -4.75 11.67
C ALA A 49 -5.03 -6.25 11.71
N ALA A 50 -6.31 -6.58 11.88
CA ALA A 50 -6.77 -7.98 11.83
C ALA A 50 -6.62 -8.56 10.41
N LEU A 51 -6.83 -7.75 9.37
CA LEU A 51 -6.57 -8.13 7.98
C LEU A 51 -5.09 -8.47 7.78
N PHE A 52 -4.17 -7.57 8.15
CA PHE A 52 -2.75 -7.84 7.96
C PHE A 52 -2.29 -9.05 8.80
N THR A 53 -2.85 -9.24 9.99
CA THR A 53 -2.62 -10.44 10.80
C THR A 53 -3.07 -11.71 10.07
N LEU A 54 -4.24 -11.69 9.42
CA LEU A 54 -4.74 -12.83 8.65
C LEU A 54 -3.86 -13.13 7.43
N ILE A 55 -3.47 -12.09 6.68
CA ILE A 55 -2.55 -12.22 5.55
C ILE A 55 -1.26 -12.89 6.01
N GLN A 56 -0.73 -12.49 7.16
CA GLN A 56 0.48 -13.11 7.70
C GLN A 56 0.35 -14.62 7.96
N LYS A 57 -0.82 -15.04 8.46
CA LYS A 57 -1.13 -16.45 8.67
C LYS A 57 -1.25 -17.21 7.36
N ASN A 58 -1.84 -16.60 6.33
CA ASN A 58 -2.11 -17.25 5.06
C ASN A 58 -0.85 -17.33 4.18
N VAL A 59 -0.09 -16.24 4.08
CA VAL A 59 1.10 -16.14 3.23
C VAL A 59 2.30 -16.87 3.84
N TRP A 60 2.54 -16.74 5.15
CA TRP A 60 3.71 -17.36 5.79
C TRP A 60 3.37 -18.61 6.63
N GLY A 61 2.10 -18.97 6.77
CA GLY A 61 1.70 -20.08 7.63
C GLY A 61 1.88 -19.78 9.12
N TYR A 62 2.05 -18.51 9.52
CA TYR A 62 2.29 -18.13 10.90
C TYR A 62 1.14 -18.57 11.82
N SER A 63 1.49 -19.17 12.94
CA SER A 63 0.60 -19.38 14.06
C SER A 63 0.44 -18.10 14.88
N SER A 64 -0.57 -18.06 15.76
CA SER A 64 -0.67 -16.97 16.74
C SER A 64 0.55 -16.90 17.67
N SER A 65 1.28 -18.01 17.86
CA SER A 65 2.53 -18.01 18.63
C SER A 65 3.63 -17.29 17.87
N ASP A 66 3.76 -17.54 16.57
CA ASP A 66 4.78 -16.89 15.72
C ASP A 66 4.55 -15.38 15.69
N LEU A 67 3.29 -14.94 15.52
CA LEU A 67 2.91 -13.54 15.62
C LEU A 67 3.19 -12.95 17.00
N GLY A 68 3.00 -13.74 18.07
CA GLY A 68 3.35 -13.34 19.43
C GLY A 68 4.85 -13.11 19.63
N VAL A 69 5.69 -13.88 18.94
CA VAL A 69 7.15 -13.71 18.97
C VAL A 69 7.57 -12.50 18.13
N LEU A 70 7.06 -12.38 16.91
CA LEU A 70 7.41 -11.31 15.98
C LEU A 70 6.97 -9.93 16.49
N TRP A 71 5.74 -9.83 16.96
CA TRP A 71 5.11 -8.53 17.23
C TRP A 71 4.87 -8.27 18.72
N GLY A 72 5.29 -9.19 19.60
CA GLY A 72 4.94 -9.15 21.03
C GLY A 72 3.44 -9.37 21.30
N SER A 73 2.64 -9.72 20.28
CA SER A 73 1.20 -9.92 20.38
C SER A 73 0.68 -10.95 19.37
N PRO A 74 -0.16 -11.92 19.78
CA PRO A 74 -0.80 -12.86 18.85
C PRO A 74 -1.89 -12.21 17.97
N SER A 75 -2.26 -10.97 18.27
CA SER A 75 -3.24 -10.17 17.53
C SER A 75 -2.82 -8.69 17.62
N PRO A 76 -1.77 -8.28 16.88
CA PRO A 76 -1.24 -6.93 16.97
C PRO A 76 -2.28 -5.87 16.57
N SER A 77 -2.22 -4.71 17.22
CA SER A 77 -2.97 -3.53 16.79
C SER A 77 -2.20 -2.78 15.70
N SER A 78 -2.85 -1.81 15.05
CA SER A 78 -2.14 -0.91 14.12
C SER A 78 -1.03 -0.13 14.81
N ALA A 79 -1.18 0.21 16.10
CA ALA A 79 -0.13 0.85 16.88
C ALA A 79 1.09 -0.07 17.04
N VAL A 80 0.88 -1.36 17.33
CA VAL A 80 1.99 -2.34 17.41
C VAL A 80 2.68 -2.48 16.06
N TYR A 81 1.92 -2.57 14.96
CA TYR A 81 2.53 -2.59 13.63
C TYR A 81 3.26 -1.30 13.29
N TYR A 82 2.73 -0.14 13.71
CA TYR A 82 3.35 1.15 13.49
C TYR A 82 4.67 1.23 14.24
N ASP A 83 4.66 0.91 15.55
CA ASP A 83 5.84 0.87 16.39
C ASP A 83 6.90 -0.03 15.74
N ASN A 84 6.60 -1.28 15.37
CA ASN A 84 7.57 -2.16 14.70
C ASN A 84 8.04 -1.65 13.33
N ALA A 85 7.21 -0.90 12.60
CA ALA A 85 7.57 -0.37 11.29
C ALA A 85 8.40 0.93 11.37
N VAL A 86 8.32 1.69 12.47
CA VAL A 86 9.15 2.90 12.70
C VAL A 86 10.32 2.66 13.65
N ASP A 87 10.20 1.66 14.50
CA ASP A 87 11.18 1.28 15.50
C ASP A 87 12.23 0.38 14.87
N LEU A 88 13.44 0.90 14.78
CA LEU A 88 14.63 0.16 14.36
C LEU A 88 15.15 -0.76 15.48
N ILE A 89 14.39 -0.94 16.58
CA ILE A 89 14.80 -1.64 17.78
C ILE A 89 14.26 -3.07 17.79
N ASP A 90 15.25 -3.94 17.78
CA ASP A 90 15.26 -5.33 18.21
C ASP A 90 14.25 -5.65 19.34
N VAL A 91 13.24 -6.47 19.06
CA VAL A 91 12.54 -7.18 20.14
C VAL A 91 13.60 -8.01 20.86
N ILE A 92 13.76 -7.85 22.17
CA ILE A 92 14.86 -8.48 22.94
C ILE A 92 14.94 -9.99 22.63
N GLY A 93 15.95 -10.39 21.84
CA GLY A 93 16.17 -11.77 21.39
C GLY A 93 16.15 -11.98 19.86
N THR A 94 15.70 -11.02 19.07
CA THR A 94 15.94 -10.97 17.61
C THR A 94 17.27 -10.25 17.33
N ALA A 95 17.65 -10.02 16.07
CA ALA A 95 18.70 -9.07 15.74
C ALA A 95 18.06 -7.76 15.24
N ALA A 96 18.62 -6.61 15.63
CA ALA A 96 18.10 -5.30 15.24
C ALA A 96 18.03 -5.18 13.71
N GLY A 97 16.81 -5.16 13.14
CA GLY A 97 16.62 -4.60 11.80
C GLY A 97 15.67 -5.26 10.79
N ASP A 98 15.09 -6.45 10.97
CA ASP A 98 14.83 -7.25 9.74
C ASP A 98 13.36 -7.57 9.35
N ASP A 99 12.31 -7.11 10.05
CA ASP A 99 10.94 -7.41 9.60
C ASP A 99 10.37 -6.36 8.63
N PHE A 100 10.59 -5.07 8.90
CA PHE A 100 10.14 -3.97 8.06
C PHE A 100 11.29 -3.11 7.51
N THR A 101 11.14 -2.60 6.30
CA THR A 101 11.97 -1.51 5.74
C THR A 101 11.07 -0.32 5.42
N PRO A 102 11.23 0.84 6.08
CA PRO A 102 10.43 2.03 5.79
C PRO A 102 10.65 2.55 4.37
N ILE A 103 9.55 2.84 3.68
CA ILE A 103 9.52 3.50 2.39
C ILE A 103 9.33 5.00 2.61
N THR A 104 10.40 5.75 2.44
CA THR A 104 10.45 7.19 2.72
C THR A 104 10.14 8.07 1.51
N ASN A 105 10.04 7.47 0.30
CA ASN A 105 9.82 8.18 -0.95
C ASN A 105 8.64 7.60 -1.71
N ILE A 106 7.75 8.48 -2.20
CA ILE A 106 6.56 8.10 -2.97
C ILE A 106 6.88 7.21 -4.18
N ALA A 107 8.02 7.41 -4.84
CA ALA A 107 8.42 6.64 -6.02
C ALA A 107 8.85 5.20 -5.72
N ASN A 108 9.13 4.89 -4.45
CA ASN A 108 9.60 3.57 -4.02
C ASN A 108 8.47 2.67 -3.49
N ILE A 109 7.25 3.22 -3.36
CA ILE A 109 6.07 2.47 -2.91
C ILE A 109 5.67 1.48 -4.00
N ALA A 110 5.43 0.24 -3.60
CA ALA A 110 5.05 -0.86 -4.48
C ALA A 110 3.95 -1.73 -3.86
N ALA A 111 3.35 -2.59 -4.70
CA ALA A 111 2.40 -3.59 -4.24
C ALA A 111 3.05 -4.53 -3.21
N GLY A 112 2.33 -4.76 -2.12
CA GLY A 112 2.70 -5.58 -0.96
C GLY A 112 3.41 -4.80 0.15
N ASP A 113 3.75 -3.52 -0.06
CA ASP A 113 4.06 -2.62 1.05
C ASP A 113 2.84 -2.46 1.98
N VAL A 114 3.09 -2.25 3.27
CA VAL A 114 2.06 -2.08 4.30
C VAL A 114 2.02 -0.62 4.72
N LEU A 115 0.87 0.03 4.58
CA LEU A 115 0.59 1.35 5.12
C LEU A 115 0.04 1.20 6.54
N VAL A 116 0.71 1.79 7.51
CA VAL A 116 0.29 1.79 8.92
C VAL A 116 0.17 3.23 9.42
N ILE A 117 -0.98 3.58 9.98
CA ILE A 117 -1.23 4.86 10.63
C ILE A 117 -1.25 4.61 12.14
N ASP A 118 -0.48 5.42 12.87
CA ASP A 118 -0.34 5.31 14.32
C ASP A 118 -1.65 5.62 15.05
N ALA A 119 -1.76 5.07 16.25
CA ALA A 119 -2.76 5.50 17.21
C ALA A 119 -2.46 6.90 17.74
N THR A 120 -3.50 7.57 18.18
CA THR A 120 -3.40 8.78 19.01
C THR A 120 -4.25 8.56 20.26
N GLY A 121 -4.26 9.52 21.19
CA GLY A 121 -5.11 9.40 22.38
C GLY A 121 -6.61 9.20 22.10
N THR A 122 -7.10 9.50 20.89
CA THR A 122 -8.51 9.35 20.49
C THR A 122 -8.71 8.50 19.24
N TYR A 123 -7.65 7.88 18.70
CA TYR A 123 -7.69 7.13 17.45
C TYR A 123 -6.87 5.85 17.58
N SER A 124 -7.39 4.71 17.16
CA SER A 124 -6.74 3.40 17.36
C SER A 124 -5.67 3.03 16.33
N GLY A 125 -5.36 3.94 15.39
CA GLY A 125 -4.53 3.63 14.23
C GLY A 125 -5.29 2.86 13.15
N HIS A 126 -4.62 2.60 12.03
CA HIS A 126 -5.15 1.80 10.93
C HIS A 126 -4.03 1.11 10.15
N THR A 127 -4.33 -0.01 9.52
CA THR A 127 -3.40 -0.74 8.68
C THR A 127 -4.07 -1.03 7.35
N ALA A 128 -3.36 -0.84 6.25
CA ALA A 128 -3.82 -1.13 4.90
C ALA A 128 -2.67 -1.74 4.09
N ILE A 129 -3.02 -2.54 3.10
CA ILE A 129 -2.07 -3.18 2.19
C ILE A 129 -2.05 -2.38 0.90
N VAL A 130 -0.86 -2.00 0.42
CA VAL A 130 -0.69 -1.37 -0.87
C VAL A 130 -0.82 -2.41 -1.96
N THR A 131 -1.66 -2.18 -2.97
CA THR A 131 -1.91 -3.15 -4.05
C THR A 131 -1.35 -2.71 -5.40
N GLY A 132 -0.61 -1.59 -5.43
CA GLY A 132 0.00 -1.06 -6.65
C GLY A 132 0.75 0.24 -6.41
N ALA A 133 1.48 0.68 -7.43
CA ALA A 133 2.21 1.94 -7.37
C ALA A 133 1.26 3.15 -7.21
N PRO A 134 1.65 4.20 -6.46
CA PRO A 134 0.87 5.42 -6.37
C PRO A 134 0.73 6.10 -7.74
N GLN A 135 -0.47 6.61 -8.03
CA GLN A 135 -0.76 7.34 -9.27
C GLN A 135 -0.84 8.83 -8.97
N GLN A 136 0.02 9.64 -9.59
CA GLN A 136 -0.05 11.10 -9.42
C GLN A 136 -1.40 11.61 -9.94
N ILE A 137 -2.05 12.48 -9.17
CA ILE A 137 -3.34 13.07 -9.54
C ILE A 137 -3.22 14.57 -9.73
N ASN A 138 -4.17 15.14 -10.47
CA ASN A 138 -4.39 16.58 -10.45
C ASN A 138 -4.74 17.01 -9.02
N ALA A 139 -4.05 18.01 -8.49
CA ALA A 139 -4.23 18.42 -7.11
C ALA A 139 -5.68 18.86 -6.82
N LEU A 140 -6.31 18.19 -5.85
CA LEU A 140 -7.65 18.49 -5.35
C LEU A 140 -7.55 19.11 -3.96
N ASN A 141 -8.61 19.76 -3.47
CA ASN A 141 -8.60 20.25 -2.09
C ASN A 141 -8.57 19.09 -1.07
N PRO A 142 -7.90 19.25 0.07
CA PRO A 142 -7.02 20.37 0.44
C PRO A 142 -5.70 20.35 -0.34
N LYS A 143 -5.19 21.54 -0.71
CA LYS A 143 -3.88 21.70 -1.35
C LYS A 143 -2.88 22.17 -0.30
N ILE A 144 -1.80 21.42 -0.12
CA ILE A 144 -0.81 21.67 0.94
C ILE A 144 0.47 22.18 0.29
N GLY A 145 0.72 23.50 0.40
CA GLY A 145 1.92 24.12 -0.16
C GLY A 145 2.16 23.73 -1.62
N THR A 146 3.36 23.22 -1.88
CA THR A 146 3.79 22.69 -3.18
C THR A 146 3.65 21.19 -3.31
N ASP A 147 3.07 20.49 -2.32
CA ASP A 147 3.01 19.04 -2.31
C ASP A 147 2.26 18.49 -3.53
N THR A 148 2.83 17.42 -4.08
CA THR A 148 2.17 16.59 -5.08
C THR A 148 1.18 15.64 -4.39
N GLN A 149 0.09 15.32 -5.06
CA GLN A 149 -0.93 14.40 -4.57
C GLN A 149 -0.93 13.12 -5.38
N TRP A 150 -1.10 12.00 -4.70
CA TRP A 150 -1.04 10.67 -5.28
C TRP A 150 -2.21 9.83 -4.78
N ALA A 151 -2.88 9.13 -5.69
CA ALA A 151 -3.84 8.10 -5.36
C ALA A 151 -3.09 6.79 -5.14
N LEU A 152 -3.13 6.27 -3.91
CA LEU A 152 -2.51 5.01 -3.52
C LEU A 152 -3.58 3.91 -3.50
N PRO A 153 -3.52 2.92 -4.41
CA PRO A 153 -4.42 1.77 -4.35
C PRO A 153 -4.13 0.93 -3.11
N ILE A 154 -5.18 0.61 -2.36
CA ILE A 154 -5.08 -0.17 -1.13
C ILE A 154 -6.15 -1.26 -1.05
N VAL A 155 -5.89 -2.25 -0.21
CA VAL A 155 -6.90 -3.07 0.43
C VAL A 155 -6.83 -2.83 1.93
N ASP A 156 -7.98 -2.65 2.56
CA ASP A 156 -8.08 -2.56 4.01
C ASP A 156 -9.38 -3.22 4.51
N SER A 157 -9.54 -3.28 5.83
CA SER A 157 -10.80 -3.65 6.45
C SER A 157 -11.29 -2.50 7.32
N THR A 158 -12.42 -1.91 6.95
CA THR A 158 -12.97 -0.73 7.63
C THR A 158 -14.50 -0.76 7.69
N THR A 159 -15.07 0.05 8.58
CA THR A 159 -16.51 0.29 8.71
C THR A 159 -16.92 1.66 8.14
N SER A 160 -16.01 2.34 7.44
CA SER A 160 -16.24 3.66 6.85
C SER A 160 -15.68 3.75 5.44
N VAL A 161 -16.35 4.53 4.60
CA VAL A 161 -16.06 4.64 3.18
C VAL A 161 -14.82 5.50 2.88
N HIS A 162 -14.02 5.09 1.88
CA HIS A 162 -12.93 5.86 1.29
C HIS A 162 -13.42 6.84 0.21
N GLY A 163 -14.42 7.64 0.56
CA GLY A 163 -14.99 8.65 -0.33
C GLY A 163 -15.85 8.07 -1.46
N CYS A 164 -16.12 8.91 -2.47
CA CYS A 164 -17.17 8.67 -3.47
C CYS A 164 -16.66 8.88 -4.90
N SER A 165 -15.35 8.87 -5.09
CA SER A 165 -14.75 9.03 -6.42
C SER A 165 -15.14 7.86 -7.31
N THR A 166 -15.57 8.14 -8.54
CA THR A 166 -15.87 7.10 -9.54
C THR A 166 -14.63 6.59 -10.25
N ILE A 167 -13.53 7.35 -10.22
CA ILE A 167 -12.24 6.98 -10.83
C ILE A 167 -11.38 6.19 -9.81
N PHE A 168 -11.45 6.59 -8.55
CA PHE A 168 -10.73 5.99 -7.43
C PHE A 168 -11.75 5.43 -6.45
N ALA A 169 -12.46 4.39 -6.90
CA ALA A 169 -13.62 3.86 -6.21
C ALA A 169 -13.24 3.05 -4.97
N ASP A 170 -14.15 3.05 -4.00
CA ASP A 170 -14.21 2.07 -2.91
C ASP A 170 -15.23 1.00 -3.35
N ASP A 171 -14.78 -0.25 -3.51
CA ASP A 171 -15.63 -1.35 -4.02
C ASP A 171 -16.77 -1.73 -3.06
N ARG A 172 -16.67 -1.28 -1.81
CA ARG A 172 -17.69 -1.45 -0.78
C ARG A 172 -18.78 -0.40 -0.84
N PHE A 173 -18.61 0.66 -1.64
CA PHE A 173 -19.57 1.76 -1.73
C PHE A 173 -20.44 1.66 -2.98
N THR A 174 -21.75 1.61 -2.78
CA THR A 174 -22.74 1.75 -3.86
C THR A 174 -23.39 3.12 -3.78
N ALA A 175 -23.09 3.98 -4.75
CA ALA A 175 -23.72 5.29 -4.85
C ALA A 175 -25.22 5.17 -5.15
N SER A 176 -26.04 6.02 -4.53
CA SER A 176 -27.49 6.10 -4.79
C SER A 176 -27.83 6.66 -6.17
N ALA A 177 -26.91 7.43 -6.75
CA ALA A 177 -26.96 7.92 -8.12
C ALA A 177 -25.53 8.09 -8.67
N PRO A 178 -25.32 8.02 -9.99
CA PRO A 178 -24.00 8.25 -10.59
C PRO A 178 -23.39 9.59 -10.14
N GLY A 179 -22.17 9.55 -9.62
CA GLY A 179 -21.45 10.72 -9.12
C GLY A 179 -21.91 11.26 -7.76
N SER A 180 -22.85 10.59 -7.09
CA SER A 180 -23.29 10.97 -5.75
C SER A 180 -22.35 10.46 -4.66
N CYS A 181 -22.15 11.27 -3.62
CA CYS A 181 -21.48 10.87 -2.38
C CYS A 181 -22.45 10.37 -1.30
N THR A 182 -23.70 10.10 -1.68
CA THR A 182 -24.69 9.43 -0.84
C THR A 182 -24.96 8.04 -1.40
N GLY A 183 -25.04 7.03 -0.53
CA GLY A 183 -25.14 5.64 -0.94
C GLY A 183 -25.12 4.68 0.24
N THR A 184 -24.93 3.40 -0.06
CA THR A 184 -24.76 2.34 0.92
C THR A 184 -23.30 1.91 0.97
N PHE A 185 -22.80 1.62 2.17
CA PHE A 185 -21.45 1.14 2.40
C PHE A 185 -21.49 -0.21 3.11
N ARG A 186 -20.76 -1.19 2.58
CA ARG A 186 -20.55 -2.49 3.21
C ARG A 186 -19.24 -2.48 3.99
N GLY A 187 -19.29 -2.52 5.31
CA GLY A 187 -18.09 -2.69 6.12
C GLY A 187 -17.39 -4.04 5.89
N GLY A 188 -16.08 -4.08 6.14
CA GLY A 188 -15.24 -5.28 5.98
C GLY A 188 -14.09 -5.05 5.01
N VAL A 189 -13.48 -6.15 4.55
CA VAL A 189 -12.37 -6.11 3.59
C VAL A 189 -12.88 -5.61 2.22
N GLY A 190 -12.11 -4.72 1.59
CA GLY A 190 -12.40 -4.21 0.26
C GLY A 190 -11.24 -3.40 -0.33
N THR A 191 -11.31 -3.15 -1.64
CA THR A 191 -10.35 -2.31 -2.36
C THR A 191 -10.79 -0.85 -2.31
N ALA A 192 -9.82 0.05 -2.13
CA ALA A 192 -10.06 1.48 -2.11
C ALA A 192 -8.81 2.26 -2.52
N PHE A 193 -8.89 3.59 -2.45
CA PHE A 193 -7.75 4.47 -2.63
C PHE A 193 -7.64 5.46 -1.47
N MET A 194 -6.44 5.56 -0.91
CA MET A 194 -6.05 6.68 -0.07
C MET A 194 -5.33 7.73 -0.90
N ARG A 195 -5.36 8.99 -0.45
CA ARG A 195 -4.58 10.05 -1.09
C ARG A 195 -3.36 10.36 -0.23
N ILE A 196 -2.18 10.24 -0.81
CA ILE A 196 -0.89 10.54 -0.19
C ILE A 196 -0.36 11.86 -0.72
N TYR A 197 0.22 12.66 0.18
CA TYR A 197 0.89 13.91 -0.13
C TYR A 197 2.39 13.67 -0.03
N ALA A 198 3.12 14.17 -1.03
CA ALA A 198 4.56 14.08 -1.06
C ALA A 198 5.17 15.42 -1.47
N ASP A 199 6.27 15.77 -0.81
CA ASP A 199 7.06 16.95 -1.15
C ASP A 199 7.47 16.89 -2.63
N ALA A 200 7.19 17.95 -3.37
CA ALA A 200 7.38 17.96 -4.83
C ALA A 200 8.84 17.86 -5.28
N THR A 201 9.80 18.14 -4.39
CA THR A 201 11.23 18.15 -4.74
C THR A 201 11.90 16.84 -4.36
N THR A 202 11.61 16.35 -3.17
CA THR A 202 12.27 15.19 -2.55
C THR A 202 11.47 13.90 -2.72
N GLY A 203 10.16 13.98 -2.95
CA GLY A 203 9.25 12.83 -2.94
C GLY A 203 8.97 12.29 -1.53
N ALA A 204 9.43 12.98 -0.48
CA ALA A 204 9.21 12.58 0.91
C ALA A 204 7.73 12.67 1.27
N LEU A 205 7.23 11.69 2.02
CA LEU A 205 5.83 11.62 2.42
C LEU A 205 5.51 12.68 3.48
N THR A 206 4.49 13.51 3.25
CA THR A 206 4.15 14.67 4.11
C THR A 206 2.81 14.54 4.82
N GLY A 207 1.91 13.68 4.33
CA GLY A 207 0.61 13.46 4.95
C GLY A 207 -0.34 12.66 4.05
N HIS A 208 -1.58 12.53 4.49
CA HIS A 208 -2.59 11.77 3.76
C HIS A 208 -4.01 12.34 3.96
N THR A 209 -4.93 11.91 3.10
CA THR A 209 -6.38 11.95 3.36
C THR A 209 -6.96 10.55 3.13
N TRP A 210 -8.06 10.25 3.82
CA TRP A 210 -8.74 8.94 3.75
C TRP A 210 -9.30 8.59 2.38
N SER A 211 -9.44 9.55 1.46
CA SER A 211 -9.99 9.31 0.14
C SER A 211 -9.39 10.23 -0.91
N VAL A 212 -9.53 9.82 -2.17
CA VAL A 212 -9.26 10.68 -3.34
C VAL A 212 -10.52 11.46 -3.71
N THR A 213 -11.07 12.19 -2.75
CA THR A 213 -12.25 13.06 -2.92
C THR A 213 -11.93 14.47 -2.42
N SER A 214 -12.40 15.50 -3.13
CA SER A 214 -12.27 16.88 -2.67
C SER A 214 -13.02 17.08 -1.36
N GLY A 215 -12.39 17.73 -0.38
CA GLY A 215 -13.00 18.03 0.93
C GLY A 215 -12.67 17.04 2.05
N GLY A 216 -11.87 16.00 1.79
CA GLY A 216 -11.32 15.15 2.85
C GLY A 216 -10.39 15.93 3.79
N THR A 217 -10.42 15.62 5.08
CA THR A 217 -9.49 16.20 6.07
C THR A 217 -8.07 15.71 5.81
N PHE A 218 -7.14 16.66 5.64
CA PHE A 218 -5.71 16.38 5.59
C PHE A 218 -5.17 16.08 6.99
N TYR A 219 -4.41 14.99 7.09
CA TYR A 219 -3.63 14.64 8.25
C TYR A 219 -2.16 14.74 7.92
N ALA A 220 -1.43 15.55 8.68
CA ALA A 220 0.01 15.70 8.51
C ALA A 220 0.77 14.52 9.11
N GLN A 221 1.91 14.21 8.53
CA GLN A 221 2.89 13.28 9.08
C GLN A 221 3.49 13.78 10.40
N SER A 222 3.67 15.09 10.53
CA SER A 222 4.22 15.73 11.73
C SER A 222 3.87 17.22 11.79
N GLY A 223 4.20 17.88 12.90
CA GLY A 223 4.02 19.33 13.08
C GLY A 223 2.79 19.71 13.90
N THR A 224 2.37 20.97 13.83
CA THR A 224 1.29 21.53 14.68
C THR A 224 0.21 22.29 13.92
N THR A 225 0.41 22.53 12.61
CA THR A 225 -0.52 23.31 11.78
C THR A 225 -1.79 22.54 11.41
N TYR A 226 -1.66 21.24 11.20
CA TYR A 226 -2.74 20.34 10.83
C TYR A 226 -2.90 19.23 11.86
N PRO A 227 -4.06 18.57 11.95
CA PRO A 227 -4.19 17.36 12.75
C PRO A 227 -3.13 16.34 12.34
N VAL A 228 -2.40 15.79 13.31
CA VAL A 228 -1.35 14.81 13.05
C VAL A 228 -1.93 13.40 13.15
N ARG A 229 -1.65 12.60 12.13
CA ARG A 229 -1.75 11.14 12.16
C ARG A 229 -0.54 10.61 11.43
N SER A 230 0.53 10.39 12.18
CA SER A 230 1.77 9.83 11.65
C SER A 230 1.46 8.50 10.98
N PHE A 231 2.05 8.27 9.82
CA PHE A 231 1.94 7.00 9.13
C PHE A 231 3.30 6.56 8.61
N VAL A 232 3.44 5.28 8.39
CA VAL A 232 4.60 4.66 7.76
C VAL A 232 4.08 3.78 6.65
N ILE A 233 4.77 3.80 5.52
CA ILE A 233 4.65 2.75 4.52
C ILE A 233 5.91 1.93 4.65
N ALA A 234 5.78 0.63 4.87
CA ALA A 234 6.92 -0.24 5.13
C ALA A 234 6.82 -1.53 4.31
N ARG A 235 7.98 -2.01 3.87
CA ARG A 235 8.13 -3.26 3.15
C ARG A 235 8.49 -4.38 4.11
N GLN A 236 7.79 -5.50 4.04
CA GLN A 236 8.22 -6.69 4.77
C GLN A 236 9.52 -7.22 4.14
N GLN A 237 10.59 -7.47 4.91
CA GLN A 237 11.88 -7.86 4.32
C GLN A 237 11.95 -9.34 3.95
N SER A 238 11.19 -10.20 4.65
CA SER A 238 11.18 -11.64 4.45
C SER A 238 9.94 -12.08 3.67
N CYS A 239 9.93 -11.90 2.35
CA CYS A 239 8.90 -12.53 1.51
C CYS A 239 9.16 -14.04 1.43
N PRO A 240 8.14 -14.92 1.50
CA PRO A 240 8.35 -16.33 1.20
C PRO A 240 8.75 -16.44 -0.27
N LEU A 241 9.96 -16.92 -0.55
CA LEU A 241 10.32 -17.33 -1.90
C LEU A 241 9.56 -18.62 -2.21
N LEU A 242 8.63 -18.56 -3.16
CA LEU A 242 8.01 -19.76 -3.75
C LEU A 242 9.01 -20.51 -4.65
#